data_AF-A0A971TYS1-F1
#
_entry.id   AF-A0A971TYS1-F1
#
_cell.length_a   1.000
_cell.length_b   1.000
_cell.length_c   1.000
_cell.angle_alpha   90.00
_cell.angle_beta   90.00
_cell.angle_gamma   90.00
#
_symmetry.space_group_name_H-M   'P 1'
#
loop_
_entity.id
_entity.type
_entity.pdbx_description
1 polymer ?
#
loop_
_entity_poly.entity_id
_entity_poly.type
_entity_poly.pdbx_seq_one_letter_code
_entity_poly.pdbx_strand_id
1 'polypeptide(L)'
;MRATKIPWPCGEEPPGSEITITAASGQGGVITPSSRQSVGYGRSRMFVIRPREGYAIGDVEVDGVSIGPVSLYMFTDVTEDHTIRATFRKKDRRSAGRDREEKPCFRD
;
A
#
# COMPACT_ATOMS: atom_id res chain seq x y z
N MET A 1 -3.66 -55.09 0.49
CA MET A 1 -3.61 -53.95 1.44
C MET A 1 -3.54 -52.67 0.61
N ARG A 2 -4.70 -52.09 0.27
CA ARG A 2 -4.76 -50.83 -0.50
C ARG A 2 -4.80 -49.69 0.51
N ALA A 3 -3.63 -49.23 0.94
CA ALA A 3 -3.54 -47.96 1.64
C ALA A 3 -3.83 -46.88 0.60
N THR A 4 -5.09 -46.46 0.56
CA THR A 4 -5.58 -45.33 -0.24
C THR A 4 -4.67 -44.14 0.01
N LYS A 5 -3.92 -43.79 -1.04
CA LYS A 5 -3.33 -42.49 -1.31
C LYS A 5 -4.34 -41.42 -0.88
N ILE A 6 -4.18 -40.93 0.34
CA ILE A 6 -5.03 -39.89 0.91
C ILE A 6 -4.88 -38.69 -0.03
N PRO A 7 -5.94 -38.22 -0.71
CA PRO A 7 -5.88 -36.98 -1.46
C PRO A 7 -5.61 -35.89 -0.43
N TRP A 8 -4.41 -35.31 -0.52
CA TRP A 8 -3.90 -34.27 0.35
C TRP A 8 -5.02 -33.28 0.71
N PRO A 9 -5.28 -33.01 2.01
CA PRO A 9 -6.28 -32.02 2.36
C PRO A 9 -5.82 -30.69 1.76
N CYS A 10 -6.73 -30.00 1.09
CA CYS A 10 -6.52 -28.63 0.65
C CYS A 10 -5.97 -27.79 1.82
N GLY A 11 -4.70 -27.37 1.79
CA GLY A 11 -4.23 -26.35 2.74
C GLY A 11 -2.75 -26.29 3.12
N GLU A 12 -1.85 -27.18 2.68
CA GLU A 12 -0.42 -27.06 2.99
C GLU A 12 0.41 -27.19 1.71
N GLU A 13 0.89 -26.05 1.18
CA GLU A 13 1.88 -26.03 0.09
C GLU A 13 3.26 -26.45 0.65
N PRO A 14 4.08 -27.19 -0.14
CA PRO A 14 5.37 -27.69 0.29
C PRO A 14 6.28 -26.56 0.83
N PRO A 15 7.08 -26.82 1.89
CA PRO A 15 7.96 -25.82 2.47
C PRO A 15 9.04 -25.44 1.45
N GLY A 16 8.91 -24.25 0.85
CA GLY A 16 9.91 -23.77 -0.11
C GLY A 16 9.48 -22.60 -1.00
N SER A 17 8.21 -22.19 -0.98
CA SER A 17 7.70 -21.15 -1.88
C SER A 17 6.81 -20.13 -1.17
N GLU A 18 7.08 -19.85 0.11
CA GLU A 18 6.41 -18.79 0.86
C GLU A 18 7.20 -17.50 0.72
N ILE A 19 6.61 -16.51 0.06
CA ILE A 19 7.20 -15.20 -0.13
C ILE A 19 6.58 -14.22 0.86
N THR A 20 7.44 -13.42 1.49
CA THR A 20 7.03 -12.46 2.49
C THR A 20 6.87 -11.07 1.88
N ILE A 21 5.65 -10.55 1.86
CA ILE A 21 5.42 -9.14 1.53
C ILE A 21 5.23 -8.34 2.82
N THR A 22 6.15 -7.41 3.07
CA THR A 22 6.12 -6.49 4.21
C THR A 22 5.55 -5.15 3.78
N ALA A 23 4.41 -4.77 4.33
CA ALA A 23 3.79 -3.46 4.08
C ALA A 23 3.96 -2.54 5.29
N ALA A 24 4.51 -1.34 5.07
CA ALA A 24 4.69 -0.33 6.10
C ALA A 24 3.97 0.97 5.73
N SER A 25 3.02 1.39 6.56
CA SER A 25 2.34 2.68 6.43
C SER A 25 3.03 3.75 7.26
N GLY A 26 3.38 4.87 6.66
CA GLY A 26 3.83 6.07 7.35
C GLY A 26 2.72 6.76 8.15
N GLN A 27 3.09 7.79 8.91
CA GLN A 27 2.15 8.60 9.68
C GLN A 27 1.23 9.40 8.74
N GLY A 28 -0.10 9.24 8.88
CA GLY A 28 -1.08 9.98 8.06
C GLY A 28 -1.91 9.12 7.11
N GLY A 29 -1.77 7.80 7.13
CA GLY A 29 -2.59 6.89 6.35
C GLY A 29 -2.56 5.48 6.88
N VAL A 30 -3.12 4.54 6.11
CA VAL A 30 -3.12 3.11 6.39
C VAL A 30 -2.92 2.35 5.08
N ILE A 31 -2.15 1.26 5.13
CA ILE A 31 -2.03 0.29 4.03
C ILE A 31 -2.79 -0.97 4.45
N THR A 32 -3.56 -1.56 3.54
CA THR A 32 -4.30 -2.80 3.79
C THR A 32 -3.97 -3.83 2.70
N PRO A 33 -3.49 -5.02 3.07
CA PRO A 33 -3.10 -5.46 4.41
C PRO A 33 -1.78 -4.80 4.88
N SER A 34 -1.70 -4.43 6.16
CA SER A 34 -0.45 -3.95 6.80
C SER A 34 0.33 -5.06 7.49
N SER A 35 -0.25 -6.25 7.62
CA SER A 35 0.42 -7.42 8.17
C SER A 35 1.34 -8.06 7.14
N ARG A 36 2.38 -8.72 7.62
CA ARG A 36 3.25 -9.57 6.82
C ARG A 36 2.39 -10.60 6.09
N GLN A 37 2.35 -10.52 4.76
CA GLN A 37 1.58 -11.45 3.95
C GLN A 37 2.51 -12.53 3.43
N SER A 38 2.27 -13.76 3.89
CA SER A 38 2.78 -14.96 3.25
C SER A 38 1.99 -15.22 1.98
N VAL A 39 2.65 -15.15 0.83
CA VAL A 39 2.02 -15.42 -0.46
C VAL A 39 2.80 -16.54 -1.14
N GLY A 40 2.09 -17.49 -1.77
CA GLY A 40 2.74 -18.52 -2.58
C GLY A 40 3.53 -17.92 -3.74
N TYR A 41 4.58 -18.61 -4.16
CA TYR A 41 5.41 -18.21 -5.31
C TYR A 41 4.58 -18.00 -6.59
N GLY A 42 4.84 -16.89 -7.30
CA GLY A 42 4.15 -16.53 -8.53
C GLY A 42 2.72 -16.03 -8.32
N ARG A 43 2.32 -15.72 -7.08
CA ARG A 43 0.98 -15.18 -6.79
C ARG A 43 0.96 -13.67 -6.89
N SER A 44 -0.22 -13.14 -7.19
CA SER A 44 -0.49 -11.71 -7.18
C SER A 44 -1.15 -11.28 -5.87
N ARG A 45 -0.76 -10.12 -5.34
CA ARG A 45 -1.37 -9.54 -4.14
C ARG A 45 -1.60 -8.05 -4.27
N MET A 46 -2.79 -7.61 -3.87
CA MET A 46 -3.21 -6.21 -3.93
C MET A 46 -3.07 -5.53 -2.58
N PHE A 47 -2.51 -4.33 -2.59
CA PHE A 47 -2.35 -3.44 -1.45
C PHE A 47 -3.10 -2.13 -1.70
N VAL A 48 -4.00 -1.81 -0.77
CA VAL A 48 -4.81 -0.60 -0.83
C VAL A 48 -4.23 0.42 0.15
N ILE A 49 -3.91 1.60 -0.34
CA ILE A 49 -3.30 2.69 0.42
C ILE A 49 -4.36 3.77 0.62
N ARG A 50 -4.81 3.92 1.85
CA ARG A 50 -5.87 4.86 2.24
C ARG A 50 -5.25 6.00 3.07
N PRO A 51 -5.12 7.22 2.52
CA PRO A 51 -4.74 8.36 3.34
C PRO A 51 -5.83 8.69 4.36
N ARG A 52 -5.45 9.16 5.55
CA ARG A 52 -6.40 9.68 6.56
C ARG A 52 -6.93 11.04 6.14
N GLU A 53 -8.02 11.47 6.77
CA GLU A 53 -8.57 12.81 6.56
C GLU A 53 -7.50 13.88 6.88
N GLY A 54 -7.36 14.86 5.99
CA GLY A 54 -6.33 15.90 6.10
C GLY A 54 -4.93 15.46 5.69
N TYR A 55 -4.77 14.26 5.12
CA TYR A 55 -3.52 13.77 4.55
C TYR A 55 -3.71 13.40 3.07
N ALA A 56 -2.59 13.38 2.34
CA ALA A 56 -2.47 12.90 0.98
C ALA A 56 -1.30 11.91 0.91
N ILE A 57 -1.33 11.02 -0.07
CA ILE A 57 -0.22 10.11 -0.34
C ILE A 57 0.94 10.99 -0.84
N GLY A 58 2.06 10.96 -0.13
CA GLY A 58 3.25 11.72 -0.48
C GLY A 58 4.05 10.98 -1.54
N ASP A 59 4.41 9.74 -1.21
CA ASP A 59 5.15 8.84 -2.08
C ASP A 59 4.97 7.39 -1.64
N VAL A 60 5.09 6.45 -2.58
CA VAL A 60 5.08 5.02 -2.30
C VAL A 60 6.36 4.41 -2.86
N GLU A 61 7.06 3.67 -2.02
CA GLU A 61 8.31 2.99 -2.36
C GLU A 61 8.08 1.48 -2.33
N VAL A 62 8.51 0.78 -3.37
CA VAL A 62 8.48 -0.68 -3.48
C VAL A 62 9.91 -1.16 -3.64
N ASP A 63 10.39 -1.98 -2.71
CA ASP A 63 11.78 -2.48 -2.66
C ASP A 63 12.84 -1.39 -2.67
N GLY A 64 12.49 -0.21 -2.12
CA GLY A 64 13.34 0.98 -2.12
C GLY A 64 13.26 1.82 -3.39
N VAL A 65 12.42 1.44 -4.36
CA VAL A 65 12.14 2.21 -5.57
C VAL A 65 10.86 3.02 -5.40
N SER A 66 10.99 4.34 -5.47
CA SER A 66 9.83 5.24 -5.48
C SER A 66 9.03 5.08 -6.77
N ILE A 67 7.76 4.70 -6.63
CA ILE A 67 6.79 4.58 -7.74
C ILE A 67 5.82 5.77 -7.78
N GLY A 68 5.95 6.73 -6.86
CA GLY A 68 5.08 7.89 -6.75
C GLY A 68 3.85 7.68 -5.85
N PRO A 69 2.97 8.69 -5.75
CA PRO A 69 1.82 8.67 -4.86
C PRO A 69 0.65 7.85 -5.40
N VAL A 70 0.74 6.51 -5.32
CA VAL A 70 -0.32 5.59 -5.74
C VAL A 70 -1.23 5.19 -4.57
N SER A 71 -2.54 5.14 -4.80
CA SER A 71 -3.53 4.68 -3.81
C SER A 71 -3.80 3.18 -3.86
N LEU A 72 -3.35 2.52 -4.93
CA LEU A 72 -3.51 1.10 -5.16
C LEU A 72 -2.24 0.57 -5.81
N TYR A 73 -1.69 -0.49 -5.23
CA TYR A 73 -0.55 -1.20 -5.80
C TYR A 73 -0.84 -2.69 -5.84
N MET A 74 -0.55 -3.34 -6.96
CA MET A 74 -0.73 -4.77 -7.13
C MET A 74 0.60 -5.40 -7.50
N PHE A 75 1.08 -6.29 -6.66
CA PHE A 75 2.17 -7.17 -7.02
C PHE A 75 1.63 -8.29 -7.92
N THR A 76 2.33 -8.54 -9.02
CA THR A 76 2.10 -9.66 -9.94
C THR A 76 3.33 -10.53 -9.94
N ASP A 77 3.17 -11.85 -10.06
CA ASP A 77 4.28 -12.80 -10.10
C ASP A 77 5.32 -12.58 -8.98
N VAL A 78 4.85 -12.62 -7.73
CA VAL A 78 5.71 -12.44 -6.57
C VAL A 78 6.63 -13.65 -6.42
N THR A 79 7.90 -13.48 -6.75
CA THR A 79 8.93 -14.54 -6.70
C THR A 79 9.95 -14.34 -5.58
N GLU A 80 10.02 -13.14 -4.99
CA GLU A 80 10.99 -12.75 -3.95
C GLU A 80 10.33 -11.86 -2.90
N ASP A 81 10.93 -11.75 -1.72
CA ASP A 81 10.40 -10.93 -0.64
C ASP A 81 10.33 -9.46 -1.05
N HIS A 82 9.15 -8.86 -0.93
CA HIS A 82 8.92 -7.48 -1.30
C HIS A 82 8.59 -6.60 -0.10
N THR A 83 9.05 -5.35 -0.13
CA THR A 83 8.76 -4.36 0.89
C THR A 83 8.09 -3.14 0.27
N ILE A 84 6.85 -2.84 0.67
CA ILE A 84 6.15 -1.62 0.26
C ILE A 84 6.07 -0.64 1.43
N ARG A 85 6.47 0.61 1.18
CA ARG A 85 6.42 1.71 2.15
C ARG A 85 5.59 2.85 1.56
N ALA A 86 4.50 3.22 2.21
CA ALA A 86 3.76 4.42 1.81
C ALA A 86 4.05 5.56 2.79
N THR A 87 4.43 6.71 2.26
CA THR A 87 4.58 7.96 3.02
C THR A 87 3.38 8.86 2.76
N PHE A 88 2.95 9.57 3.80
CA PHE A 88 1.82 10.50 3.70
C PHE A 88 2.29 11.90 4.08
N ARG A 89 1.72 12.90 3.40
CA ARG A 89 1.95 14.31 3.68
C ARG A 89 0.65 14.96 4.12
N LYS A 90 0.72 15.92 5.05
CA LYS A 90 -0.46 16.69 5.44
C LYS A 90 -0.96 17.46 4.23
N LYS A 91 -2.25 17.31 3.94
CA LYS A 91 -2.93 18.09 2.94
C LYS A 91 -3.18 19.45 3.57
N ASP A 92 -2.25 20.39 3.37
CA ASP A 92 -2.42 21.74 3.88
C ASP A 92 -3.72 22.31 3.32
N ARG A 93 -4.70 22.45 4.21
CA ARG A 93 -5.99 23.09 3.90
C ARG A 93 -5.81 24.57 3.55
N ARG A 94 -4.59 25.11 3.69
CA ARG A 94 -4.23 26.52 3.48
C ARG A 94 -4.06 26.91 2.01
N SER A 95 -4.06 25.97 1.08
CA SER A 95 -3.99 26.29 -0.36
C SER A 95 -5.37 26.33 -1.04
N ALA A 96 -6.43 25.92 -0.35
CA ALA A 96 -7.80 26.16 -0.80
C ALA A 96 -8.27 27.53 -0.27
N GLY A 97 -7.85 28.59 -0.96
CA GLY A 97 -8.52 29.90 -0.93
C GLY A 97 -8.57 30.62 0.42
N ARG A 98 -7.47 31.28 0.82
CA ARG A 98 -7.62 32.62 1.40
C ARG A 98 -7.52 33.63 0.28
N ASP A 99 -8.52 33.64 -0.59
CA ASP A 99 -8.85 34.86 -1.33
C ASP A 99 -9.85 35.61 -0.45
N ARG A 100 -9.31 36.42 0.45
CA ARG A 100 -10.03 37.48 1.14
C ARG A 100 -9.07 38.65 1.21
N GLU A 101 -9.20 39.55 0.26
CA GLU A 101 -9.50 40.94 0.56
C GLU A 101 -10.03 41.56 -0.73
N GLU A 102 -11.36 41.72 -0.83
CA GLU A 102 -11.93 42.72 -1.73
C GLU A 102 -11.24 44.04 -1.38
N LYS A 103 -10.33 44.51 -2.23
CA LYS A 103 -9.81 45.87 -2.11
C LYS A 103 -11.00 46.79 -2.33
N PRO A 104 -11.56 47.47 -1.32
CA PRO A 104 -12.45 48.56 -1.63
C PRO A 104 -11.63 49.53 -2.48
N CYS A 105 -12.12 49.86 -3.67
CA CYS A 105 -11.55 50.97 -4.43
C CYS A 105 -11.54 52.16 -3.48
N PHE A 106 -10.35 52.53 -3.05
CA PHE A 106 -10.12 53.67 -2.19
C PHE A 106 -10.64 54.87 -2.98
N ARG A 107 -11.66 55.53 -2.44
CA ARG A 107 -12.20 56.78 -2.96
C ARG A 107 -11.07 57.80 -3.08
N ASP A 108 -10.99 58.45 -4.23
CA ASP A 108 -10.66 59.87 -4.36
C ASP A 108 -11.54 60.46 -5.46
#